data_AF-A0A067KQK3-F1
#
_entry.id   AF-A0A067KQK3-F1
#
_cell.length_a   1.000
_cell.length_b   1.000
_cell.length_c   1.000
_cell.angle_alpha   90.00
_cell.angle_beta   90.00
_cell.angle_gamma   90.00
#
_symmetry.space_group_name_H-M   'P 1'
#
loop_
_entity.id
_entity.type
_entity.pdbx_description
1 polymer ?
#
loop_
_entity_poly.entity_id
_entity_poly.type
_entity_poly.pdbx_seq_one_letter_code
_entity_poly.pdbx_strand_id
1 'polypeptide(L)'
;MAGTGRLSYNYLDIAFTPYGDYWREIKKICVLELFSAKRVQSFQSVREEEVGLFIDSILKASSSSSPVDLTEKTISLTANVTCRVALGNSFEASRFTQKVIHEALAKLECFSASDFFPYVGWIVDRVTGLHAELERNFQKLDEFYQKIIDDHIQKGKEKHGHQDIVDFLLDLERYQPEPGGIQFTKNHIKAIIMLAN
;
A
#
# COMPACT_ATOMS: atom_id res chain seq x y z
N MET A 1 -9.73 6.80 15.33
CA MET A 1 -10.46 7.56 14.31
C MET A 1 -11.27 6.59 13.45
N ALA A 2 -12.54 6.88 13.17
CA ALA A 2 -13.42 5.96 12.43
C ALA A 2 -12.91 5.71 11.00
N GLY A 3 -12.40 6.76 10.34
CA GLY A 3 -11.81 6.67 9.01
C GLY A 3 -10.55 5.79 8.95
N THR A 4 -9.62 6.01 9.88
CA THR A 4 -8.38 5.23 9.94
C THR A 4 -8.65 3.76 10.23
N GLY A 5 -9.61 3.47 11.12
CA GLY A 5 -10.01 2.08 11.41
C GLY A 5 -10.56 1.38 10.18
N ARG A 6 -11.39 2.06 9.38
CA ARG A 6 -11.96 1.45 8.16
C ARG A 6 -10.89 1.15 7.10
N LEU A 7 -9.99 2.10 6.84
CA LEU A 7 -8.95 1.97 5.80
C LEU A 7 -7.83 1.00 6.19
N SER A 8 -7.56 0.84 7.49
CA SER A 8 -6.57 -0.10 8.04
C SER A 8 -7.09 -1.52 8.28
N TYR A 9 -8.27 -1.86 7.74
CA TYR A 9 -8.90 -3.17 7.96
C TYR A 9 -9.13 -3.48 9.44
N ASN A 10 -9.63 -2.49 10.20
CA ASN A 10 -9.79 -2.51 11.66
C ASN A 10 -8.46 -2.59 12.42
N TYR A 11 -7.51 -1.70 12.07
CA TYR A 11 -6.22 -1.60 12.75
C TYR A 11 -5.40 -2.90 12.66
N LEU A 12 -5.33 -3.45 11.46
CA LEU A 12 -4.39 -4.53 11.12
C LEU A 12 -3.12 -4.00 10.45
N ASP A 13 -3.03 -2.68 10.26
CA ASP A 13 -1.87 -2.01 9.69
C ASP A 13 -0.81 -1.71 10.77
N ILE A 14 0.28 -1.03 10.41
CA ILE A 14 1.37 -0.64 11.33
C ILE A 14 1.30 0.84 11.74
N ALA A 15 0.64 1.70 10.96
CA ALA A 15 0.63 3.15 11.15
C ALA A 15 -0.50 3.60 12.08
N PHE A 16 -1.70 3.02 11.98
CA PHE A 16 -2.87 3.39 12.77
C PHE A 16 -3.15 2.44 13.93
N THR A 17 -2.54 1.26 13.93
CA THR A 17 -2.67 0.29 15.00
C THR A 17 -2.06 0.78 16.32
N PRO A 18 -2.79 0.68 17.44
CA PRO A 18 -2.25 1.00 18.75
C PRO A 18 -1.00 0.18 19.09
N TYR A 19 -0.05 0.79 19.77
CA TYR A 19 1.15 0.09 20.23
C TYR A 19 0.76 -1.06 21.18
N GLY A 20 1.29 -2.25 20.92
CA GLY A 20 1.01 -3.46 21.68
C GLY A 20 1.78 -4.64 21.13
N ASP A 21 1.48 -5.83 21.63
CA ASP A 21 2.17 -7.07 21.26
C ASP A 21 2.01 -7.35 19.76
N TYR A 22 0.78 -7.19 19.25
CA TYR A 22 0.46 -7.29 17.83
C TYR A 22 1.31 -6.34 16.97
N TRP A 23 1.35 -5.05 17.31
CA TRP A 23 2.12 -4.06 16.56
C TRP A 23 3.62 -4.41 16.53
N ARG A 24 4.18 -4.88 17.66
CA ARG A 24 5.60 -5.27 17.73
C ARG A 24 5.89 -6.47 16.83
N GLU A 25 4.97 -7.43 16.78
CA GLU A 25 5.11 -8.63 15.96
C GLU A 25 5.01 -8.33 14.46
N ILE A 26 3.99 -7.60 14.02
CA ILE A 26 3.86 -7.17 12.61
C ILE A 26 5.05 -6.29 12.21
N LYS A 27 5.45 -5.33 13.05
CA LYS A 27 6.64 -4.50 12.77
C LYS A 27 7.91 -5.34 12.65
N LYS A 28 8.09 -6.35 13.49
CA LYS A 28 9.23 -7.26 13.42
C LYS A 28 9.24 -8.02 12.09
N ILE A 29 8.09 -8.56 11.67
CA ILE A 29 7.94 -9.25 10.38
C ILE A 29 8.33 -8.31 9.24
N CYS A 30 7.76 -7.11 9.18
CA CYS A 30 8.06 -6.16 8.11
C CYS A 30 9.54 -5.76 8.08
N VAL A 31 10.14 -5.45 9.22
CA VAL A 31 11.55 -5.04 9.28
C VAL A 31 12.50 -6.18 8.88
N LEU A 32 12.25 -7.40 9.35
CA LEU A 32 13.15 -8.53 9.09
C LEU A 32 13.00 -9.10 7.68
N GLU A 33 11.80 -9.05 7.11
CA GLU A 33 11.49 -9.81 5.90
C GLU A 33 11.31 -8.91 4.68
N LEU A 34 10.64 -7.77 4.84
CA LEU A 34 10.33 -6.83 3.77
C LEU A 34 11.40 -5.73 3.63
N PHE A 35 11.91 -5.23 4.75
CA PHE A 35 12.85 -4.11 4.79
C PHE A 35 14.27 -4.50 5.21
N SER A 36 14.61 -5.79 5.17
CA SER A 36 15.99 -6.22 5.42
C SER A 36 16.94 -5.73 4.33
N ALA A 37 18.21 -5.52 4.68
CA ALA A 37 19.23 -5.10 3.71
C ALA A 37 19.30 -6.03 2.49
N LYS A 38 19.16 -7.35 2.71
CA LYS A 38 19.12 -8.35 1.64
C LYS A 38 17.93 -8.15 0.71
N ARG A 39 16.73 -7.90 1.26
CA ARG A 39 15.52 -7.66 0.47
C ARG A 39 15.58 -6.32 -0.27
N VAL A 40 16.07 -5.27 0.36
CA VAL A 40 16.28 -3.97 -0.30
C VAL A 40 17.28 -4.09 -1.46
N GLN A 41 18.34 -4.88 -1.30
CA GLN A 41 19.31 -5.14 -2.35
C GLN A 41 18.74 -5.98 -3.50
N SER A 42 17.86 -6.96 -3.23
CA SER A 42 17.23 -7.74 -4.31
C SER A 42 16.39 -6.88 -5.26
N PHE A 43 15.89 -5.74 -4.81
CA PHE A 43 15.14 -4.79 -5.65
C PHE A 43 16.03 -3.71 -6.31
N GLN A 44 17.34 -3.89 -6.35
CA GLN A 44 18.25 -2.92 -6.97
C GLN A 44 17.95 -2.73 -8.47
N SER A 45 17.71 -3.80 -9.21
CA SER A 45 17.40 -3.74 -10.65
C SER A 45 16.15 -2.92 -10.95
N VAL A 46 15.11 -3.05 -10.12
CA VAL A 46 13.87 -2.25 -10.23
C VAL A 46 14.17 -0.76 -10.06
N ARG A 47 14.99 -0.39 -9.07
CA ARG A 47 15.37 1.01 -8.85
C ARG A 47 16.21 1.56 -10.01
N GLU A 48 17.16 0.79 -10.51
CA GLU A 48 18.01 1.19 -11.65
C GLU A 48 17.16 1.42 -12.91
N GLU A 49 16.22 0.53 -13.19
CA GLU A 49 15.31 0.66 -14.34
C GLU A 49 14.40 1.89 -14.21
N GLU A 50 13.74 2.08 -13.06
CA GLU A 50 12.85 3.24 -12.85
C GLU A 50 13.61 4.58 -12.85
N VAL A 51 14.83 4.61 -12.30
CA VAL A 51 15.70 5.80 -12.37
C VAL A 51 16.10 6.08 -13.83
N GLY A 52 16.39 5.04 -14.62
CA GLY A 52 16.64 5.18 -16.05
C GLY A 52 15.45 5.82 -16.78
N LEU A 53 14.23 5.31 -16.55
CA LEU A 53 12.99 5.87 -17.13
C LEU A 53 12.75 7.32 -16.69
N PHE A 54 13.06 7.66 -15.44
CA PHE A 54 12.96 9.01 -14.91
C PHE A 54 13.94 9.97 -15.61
N ILE A 55 15.21 9.57 -15.77
CA ILE A 55 16.22 10.37 -16.48
C ILE A 55 15.82 10.58 -17.94
N ASP A 56 15.40 9.52 -18.64
CA ASP A 56 14.93 9.60 -20.02
C ASP A 56 13.75 10.55 -20.18
N SER A 57 12.82 10.54 -19.22
CA SER A 57 11.66 11.43 -19.18
C SER A 57 12.06 12.90 -18.99
N ILE A 58 13.10 13.18 -18.22
CA ILE A 58 13.67 14.53 -18.07
C ILE A 58 14.38 14.95 -19.35
N LEU A 59 15.23 14.09 -19.93
CA LEU A 59 15.97 14.40 -21.15
C LEU A 59 15.04 14.73 -22.33
N LYS A 60 13.97 13.93 -22.52
CA LYS A 60 12.95 14.18 -23.55
C LYS A 60 12.25 15.52 -23.36
N ALA A 61 11.89 15.87 -22.12
CA ALA A 61 11.24 17.14 -21.83
C ALA A 61 12.21 18.34 -21.96
N SER A 62 13.49 18.15 -21.67
CA SER A 62 14.51 19.19 -21.87
C SER A 62 14.72 19.50 -23.36
N SER A 63 14.56 18.50 -24.24
CA SER A 63 14.71 18.67 -25.69
C SER A 63 13.61 19.52 -26.32
N SER A 64 12.46 19.67 -25.65
CA SER A 64 11.35 20.53 -26.11
C SER A 64 11.37 21.93 -25.51
N SER A 65 12.40 22.29 -24.72
CA SER A 65 12.51 23.57 -23.99
C SER A 65 11.31 23.89 -23.09
N SER A 66 10.52 22.88 -22.72
CA SER A 66 9.40 23.03 -21.79
C SER A 66 9.91 22.99 -20.34
N PRO A 67 9.37 23.83 -19.44
CA PRO A 67 9.56 23.65 -18.01
C PRO A 67 9.20 22.23 -17.57
N VAL A 68 9.99 21.67 -16.65
CA VAL A 68 9.82 20.33 -16.12
C VAL A 68 9.41 20.41 -14.66
N ASP A 69 8.25 19.83 -14.31
CA ASP A 69 7.86 19.66 -12.92
C ASP A 69 8.61 18.46 -12.31
N LEU A 70 9.62 18.74 -11.50
CA LEU A 70 10.39 17.71 -10.79
C LEU A 70 9.62 17.10 -9.62
N THR A 71 8.64 17.80 -9.06
CA THR A 71 7.81 17.27 -7.96
C THR A 71 6.97 16.12 -8.48
N GLU A 72 6.24 16.36 -9.57
CA GLU A 72 5.42 15.33 -10.23
C GLU A 72 6.26 14.12 -10.66
N LYS A 73 7.41 14.37 -11.29
CA LYS A 73 8.30 13.29 -11.75
C LYS A 73 8.89 12.48 -10.59
N THR A 74 9.26 13.12 -9.48
CA THR A 74 9.84 12.44 -8.31
C THR A 74 8.77 11.63 -7.54
N ILE A 75 7.55 12.16 -7.42
CA ILE A 75 6.41 11.41 -6.89
C ILE A 75 6.13 10.19 -7.76
N SER A 76 6.14 10.35 -9.09
CA SER A 76 5.94 9.25 -10.03
C SER A 76 7.02 8.17 -9.92
N LEU A 77 8.29 8.57 -9.83
CA LEU A 77 9.42 7.65 -9.63
C LEU A 77 9.24 6.84 -8.34
N THR A 78 8.91 7.51 -7.24
CA THR A 78 8.71 6.85 -5.94
C THR A 78 7.53 5.88 -6.00
N ALA A 79 6.39 6.32 -6.55
CA ALA A 79 5.21 5.48 -6.72
C ALA A 79 5.49 4.25 -7.58
N ASN A 80 6.23 4.39 -8.69
CA ASN A 80 6.56 3.26 -9.56
C ASN A 80 7.49 2.26 -8.89
N VAL A 81 8.57 2.72 -8.25
CA VAL A 81 9.50 1.85 -7.51
C VAL A 81 8.73 1.09 -6.44
N THR A 82 7.93 1.81 -5.65
CA THR A 82 7.15 1.22 -4.57
C THR A 82 6.12 0.22 -5.09
N CYS A 83 5.35 0.55 -6.13
CA CYS A 83 4.40 -0.38 -6.74
C CYS A 83 5.08 -1.63 -7.27
N ARG A 84 6.22 -1.50 -7.96
CA ARG A 84 6.93 -2.66 -8.53
C ARG A 84 7.55 -3.56 -7.47
N VAL A 85 8.04 -2.96 -6.38
CA VAL A 85 8.58 -3.70 -5.23
C VAL A 85 7.48 -4.37 -4.42
N ALA A 86 6.38 -3.65 -4.18
CA ALA A 86 5.31 -4.10 -3.31
C ALA A 86 4.30 -5.03 -4.00
N LEU A 87 4.03 -4.81 -5.29
CA LEU A 87 2.92 -5.42 -6.05
C LEU A 87 3.39 -6.13 -7.34
N GLY A 88 4.69 -6.15 -7.61
CA GLY A 88 5.24 -6.68 -8.86
C GLY A 88 5.02 -5.78 -10.08
N ASN A 89 5.34 -6.29 -11.27
CA ASN A 89 5.28 -5.54 -12.55
C ASN A 89 3.84 -5.33 -13.07
N SER A 90 2.98 -4.69 -12.27
CA SER A 90 1.62 -4.32 -12.70
C SER A 90 1.59 -2.84 -13.14
N PHE A 91 1.47 -2.63 -14.45
CA PHE A 91 1.32 -1.28 -15.03
C PHE A 91 0.00 -0.61 -14.61
N GLU A 92 -1.03 -1.41 -14.34
CA GLU A 92 -2.29 -0.93 -13.77
C GLU A 92 -2.10 -0.44 -12.34
N ALA A 93 -1.22 -1.09 -11.55
CA ALA A 93 -0.95 -0.69 -10.18
C ALA A 93 -0.32 0.70 -10.08
N SER A 94 0.66 1.03 -10.92
CA SER A 94 1.31 2.36 -10.91
C SER A 94 0.29 3.50 -11.10
N ARG A 95 -0.60 3.41 -12.11
CA ARG A 95 -1.62 4.44 -12.35
C ARG A 95 -2.70 4.46 -11.27
N PHE A 96 -3.10 3.29 -10.78
CA PHE A 96 -4.10 3.19 -9.72
C PHE A 96 -3.59 3.82 -8.42
N THR A 97 -2.34 3.54 -8.05
CA THR A 97 -1.66 4.12 -6.88
C THR A 97 -1.60 5.63 -6.96
N GLN A 98 -1.16 6.21 -8.10
CA GLN A 98 -1.05 7.66 -8.22
C GLN A 98 -2.36 8.41 -7.97
N LYS A 99 -3.50 7.85 -8.40
CA LYS A 99 -4.79 8.54 -8.29
C LYS A 99 -5.57 8.15 -7.04
N VAL A 100 -5.78 6.85 -6.83
CA VAL A 100 -6.70 6.36 -5.80
C VAL A 100 -6.05 6.39 -4.41
N ILE A 101 -4.76 6.09 -4.31
CA ILE A 101 -4.05 6.16 -3.03
C ILE A 101 -3.84 7.62 -2.62
N HIS A 102 -3.49 8.51 -3.55
CA HIS A 102 -3.41 9.94 -3.25
C HIS A 102 -4.75 10.52 -2.77
N GLU A 103 -5.85 10.18 -3.46
CA GLU A 103 -7.21 10.57 -3.03
C GLU A 103 -7.59 9.96 -1.66
N ALA A 104 -7.12 8.77 -1.33
CA ALA A 104 -7.36 8.13 -0.03
C ALA A 104 -6.52 8.77 1.08
N LEU A 105 -5.24 9.05 0.83
CA LEU A 105 -4.32 9.69 1.77
C LEU A 105 -4.72 11.13 2.07
N ALA A 106 -5.07 11.93 1.06
CA ALA A 106 -5.56 13.30 1.25
C ALA A 106 -6.83 13.37 2.13
N LYS A 107 -7.61 12.29 2.18
CA LYS A 107 -8.82 12.20 3.00
C LYS A 107 -8.58 11.66 4.40
N LEU A 108 -7.47 10.94 4.64
CA LEU A 108 -7.03 10.62 6.00
C LEU A 108 -6.70 11.88 6.80
N GLU A 109 -6.35 12.97 6.12
CA GLU A 109 -6.14 14.29 6.73
C GLU A 109 -7.46 14.99 7.09
N CYS A 110 -8.60 14.52 6.57
CA CYS A 110 -9.91 15.06 6.89
C CYS A 110 -10.47 14.36 8.13
N PHE A 111 -10.40 15.02 9.28
CA PHE A 111 -11.00 14.50 10.51
C PHE A 111 -12.51 14.33 10.35
N SER A 112 -13.04 13.17 10.75
CA SER A 112 -14.48 12.92 10.73
C SER A 112 -15.15 13.46 11.99
N ALA A 113 -16.41 13.85 11.92
CA ALA A 113 -17.15 14.32 13.10
C ALA A 113 -17.28 13.20 14.16
N SER A 114 -17.32 11.93 13.73
CA SER A 114 -17.29 10.78 14.64
C SER A 114 -15.99 10.65 15.44
N ASP A 115 -14.90 11.29 15.02
CA ASP A 115 -13.64 11.32 15.77
C ASP A 115 -13.72 12.23 17.01
N PHE A 116 -14.56 13.27 16.98
CA PHE A 116 -14.71 14.23 18.08
C PHE A 116 -15.99 14.02 18.89
N PHE A 117 -17.04 13.50 18.25
CA PHE A 117 -18.37 13.33 18.86
C PHE A 117 -18.81 11.87 18.79
N PRO A 118 -18.42 11.01 19.76
CA PRO A 118 -18.62 9.56 19.68
C PRO A 118 -20.07 9.12 19.53
N TYR A 119 -21.02 9.88 20.08
CA TYR A 119 -22.44 9.50 20.11
C TYR A 119 -23.24 9.98 18.89
N VAL A 120 -22.84 11.11 18.28
CA VAL A 120 -23.64 11.81 17.25
C VAL A 120 -22.87 12.11 15.97
N GLY A 121 -21.54 12.03 15.98
CA GLY A 121 -20.70 12.39 14.84
C GLY A 121 -20.95 11.51 13.61
N TRP A 122 -21.37 10.25 13.82
CA TRP A 122 -21.77 9.36 12.72
C TRP A 122 -22.97 9.89 11.90
N ILE A 123 -23.86 10.68 12.50
CA ILE A 123 -24.99 11.31 11.81
C ILE A 123 -24.45 12.42 10.90
N VAL A 124 -23.57 13.26 11.45
CA VAL A 124 -22.94 14.35 10.72
C VAL A 124 -22.17 13.80 9.52
N ASP A 125 -21.34 12.78 9.71
CA ASP A 125 -20.54 12.16 8.65
C ASP A 125 -21.41 11.53 7.54
N ARG A 126 -22.62 11.07 7.86
CA ARG A 126 -23.58 10.58 6.87
C ARG A 126 -24.27 11.70 6.11
N VAL A 127 -24.66 12.77 6.81
CA VAL A 127 -25.33 13.94 6.20
C VAL A 127 -24.38 14.73 5.30
N THR A 128 -23.11 14.86 5.70
CA THR A 128 -22.07 15.52 4.88
C THR A 128 -21.61 14.68 3.70
N GLY A 129 -21.93 13.37 3.69
CA GLY A 129 -21.51 12.42 2.67
C GLY A 129 -20.12 11.82 2.90
N LEU A 130 -19.39 12.26 3.92
CA LEU A 130 -18.03 11.81 4.24
C LEU A 130 -17.98 10.29 4.45
N HIS A 131 -18.98 9.71 5.12
CA HIS A 131 -19.06 8.28 5.36
C HIS A 131 -19.22 7.47 4.06
N ALA A 132 -20.11 7.90 3.16
CA ALA A 132 -20.35 7.22 1.89
C ALA A 132 -19.13 7.32 0.96
N GLU A 133 -18.45 8.45 0.99
CA GLU A 133 -17.24 8.68 0.22
C GLU A 133 -16.05 7.85 0.73
N LEU A 134 -15.87 7.75 2.05
CA LEU A 134 -14.90 6.87 2.69
C LEU A 134 -15.14 5.41 2.29
N GLU A 135 -16.38 4.94 2.39
CA GLU A 135 -16.73 3.56 2.06
C GLU A 135 -16.49 3.25 0.58
N ARG A 136 -16.83 4.18 -0.32
CA ARG A 136 -16.55 4.05 -1.76
C ARG A 136 -15.04 3.96 -2.05
N ASN A 137 -14.24 4.76 -1.35
CA ASN A 137 -12.78 4.72 -1.49
C ASN A 137 -12.20 3.42 -0.92
N PHE A 138 -12.68 2.98 0.25
CA PHE A 138 -12.30 1.68 0.81
C PHE A 138 -12.60 0.56 -0.18
N GLN A 139 -13.79 0.52 -0.78
CA GLN A 139 -14.18 -0.52 -1.72
C GLN A 139 -13.27 -0.56 -2.96
N LYS A 140 -12.95 0.60 -3.53
CA LYS A 140 -11.99 0.67 -4.66
C LYS A 140 -10.63 0.10 -4.27
N LEU A 141 -10.10 0.47 -3.10
CA LEU A 141 -8.81 -0.03 -2.61
C LEU A 141 -8.87 -1.54 -2.33
N ASP A 142 -9.94 -2.01 -1.68
CA ASP A 142 -10.13 -3.42 -1.34
C ASP A 142 -10.24 -4.30 -2.58
N GLU A 143 -11.03 -3.88 -3.59
CA GLU A 143 -11.14 -4.57 -4.88
C GLU A 143 -9.79 -4.62 -5.60
N PHE A 144 -9.05 -3.51 -5.59
CA PHE A 144 -7.73 -3.46 -6.19
C PHE A 144 -6.72 -4.40 -5.50
N TYR A 145 -6.60 -4.35 -4.17
CA TYR A 145 -5.70 -5.24 -3.45
C TYR A 145 -6.13 -6.70 -3.56
N GLN A 146 -7.44 -6.96 -3.61
CA GLN A 146 -7.97 -8.30 -3.85
C GLN A 146 -7.55 -8.82 -5.24
N LYS A 147 -7.67 -7.99 -6.28
CA LYS A 147 -7.19 -8.32 -7.63
C LYS A 147 -5.70 -8.65 -7.62
N ILE A 148 -4.87 -7.82 -6.97
CA ILE A 148 -3.43 -8.08 -6.85
C ILE A 148 -3.17 -9.43 -6.17
N ILE A 149 -3.84 -9.71 -5.04
CA ILE A 149 -3.70 -10.99 -4.34
C ILE A 149 -4.09 -12.17 -5.24
N ASP A 150 -5.21 -12.05 -5.95
CA ASP A 150 -5.72 -13.12 -6.80
C ASP A 150 -4.81 -13.36 -8.01
N ASP A 151 -4.26 -12.30 -8.61
CA ASP A 151 -3.28 -12.39 -9.70
C ASP A 151 -2.01 -13.14 -9.24
N HIS A 152 -1.49 -12.86 -8.03
CA HIS A 152 -0.34 -13.58 -7.48
C HIS A 152 -0.65 -15.05 -7.16
N ILE A 153 -1.85 -15.33 -6.64
CA ILE A 153 -2.29 -16.71 -6.39
C ILE A 153 -2.39 -17.51 -7.70
N GLN A 154 -2.95 -16.90 -8.75
CA GLN A 154 -3.13 -17.54 -10.06
C GLN A 154 -1.81 -17.75 -10.81
N LYS A 155 -0.92 -16.75 -10.76
CA LYS A 155 0.40 -16.81 -11.39
C LYS A 155 1.26 -17.94 -10.80
N GLY A 156 1.05 -18.27 -9.52
CA GLY A 156 1.78 -19.30 -8.81
C GLY A 156 3.25 -18.92 -8.60
N LYS A 157 4.03 -19.78 -7.92
CA LYS A 157 5.47 -19.56 -7.75
C LYS A 157 6.18 -19.80 -9.08
N GLU A 158 6.39 -18.76 -9.89
CA GLU A 158 7.37 -18.84 -10.96
C GLU A 158 8.72 -19.21 -10.34
N LYS A 159 9.23 -20.41 -10.62
CA LYS A 159 10.45 -20.98 -10.01
C LYS A 159 11.72 -20.15 -10.23
N HIS A 160 11.66 -19.11 -11.06
CA HIS A 160 12.79 -18.26 -11.46
C HIS A 160 12.51 -16.75 -11.37
N GLY A 161 11.36 -16.33 -10.83
CA GLY A 161 11.03 -14.90 -10.63
C GLY A 161 11.52 -14.37 -9.28
N HIS A 162 11.86 -13.08 -9.21
CA HIS A 162 12.07 -12.39 -7.93
C HIS A 162 10.72 -12.31 -7.19
N GLN A 163 10.63 -12.92 -6.00
CA GLN A 163 9.47 -12.79 -5.12
C GLN A 163 9.34 -11.34 -4.64
N ASP A 164 8.17 -10.75 -4.88
CA ASP A 164 7.81 -9.45 -4.32
C ASP A 164 7.22 -9.57 -2.91
N ILE A 165 6.77 -8.44 -2.36
CA ILE A 165 6.21 -8.37 -1.01
C ILE A 165 4.91 -9.17 -0.91
N VAL A 166 4.04 -9.18 -1.93
CA VAL A 166 2.77 -9.92 -1.88
C VAL A 166 3.03 -11.42 -1.83
N ASP A 167 3.96 -11.93 -2.65
CA ASP A 167 4.36 -13.33 -2.63
C ASP A 167 4.82 -13.78 -1.23
N PHE A 168 5.63 -12.94 -0.58
CA PHE A 168 6.11 -13.20 0.78
C PHE A 168 4.97 -13.23 1.81
N LEU A 169 4.08 -12.23 1.76
CA LEU A 169 2.95 -12.15 2.69
C LEU A 169 1.95 -13.29 2.49
N LEU A 170 1.77 -13.76 1.25
CA LEU A 170 0.98 -14.96 0.95
C LEU A 170 1.63 -16.23 1.48
N ASP A 171 2.97 -16.35 1.43
CA ASP A 171 3.68 -17.45 2.07
C ASP A 171 3.44 -17.43 3.60
N LEU A 172 3.53 -16.25 4.24
CA LEU A 172 3.25 -16.12 5.67
C LEU A 172 1.81 -16.49 6.05
N GLU A 173 0.83 -16.16 5.20
CA GLU A 173 -0.58 -16.55 5.41
C GLU A 173 -0.79 -18.07 5.32
N ARG A 174 -0.02 -18.77 4.48
CA ARG A 174 -0.08 -20.23 4.34
C ARG A 174 0.63 -20.95 5.48
N TYR A 175 1.80 -20.45 5.89
CA TYR A 175 2.57 -20.98 7.01
C TYR A 175 2.09 -20.32 8.31
N GLN A 176 0.85 -20.64 8.73
CA GLN A 176 0.28 -20.19 9.99
C GLN A 176 1.22 -20.53 11.16
N PRO A 177 1.34 -19.65 12.17
CA PRO A 177 2.26 -19.88 13.28
C PRO A 177 1.82 -21.04 14.19
N GLU A 178 2.78 -21.53 14.98
CA GLU A 178 2.58 -22.40 16.14
C GLU A 178 1.47 -21.86 17.08
N PRO A 179 0.85 -22.72 17.93
CA PRO A 179 -0.21 -22.31 18.84
C PRO A 179 0.20 -21.09 19.69
N GLY A 180 -0.50 -19.96 19.49
CA GLY A 180 -0.26 -18.70 20.21
C GLY A 180 0.31 -17.55 19.39
N GLY A 181 0.67 -17.76 18.12
CA GLY A 181 1.05 -16.67 17.20
C GLY A 181 -0.15 -15.95 16.57
N ILE A 182 0.10 -14.80 15.93
CA ILE A 182 -0.95 -14.04 15.23
C ILE A 182 -1.47 -14.84 14.02
N GLN A 183 -2.79 -15.04 13.97
CA GLN A 183 -3.43 -15.59 12.78
C GLN A 183 -3.35 -14.58 11.63
N PHE A 184 -2.40 -14.81 10.73
CA PHE A 184 -2.18 -13.94 9.58
C PHE A 184 -3.22 -14.25 8.50
N THR A 185 -3.91 -13.24 7.98
CA THR A 185 -5.02 -13.40 7.01
C THR A 185 -4.84 -12.48 5.81
N LYS A 186 -5.61 -12.68 4.73
CA LYS A 186 -5.61 -11.78 3.58
C LYS A 186 -5.87 -10.30 3.94
N ASN A 187 -6.66 -10.02 4.98
CA ASN A 187 -6.87 -8.63 5.42
C ASN A 187 -5.59 -8.02 6.02
N HIS A 188 -4.73 -8.82 6.65
CA HIS A 188 -3.41 -8.36 7.08
C HIS A 188 -2.52 -8.02 5.89
N ILE A 189 -2.56 -8.85 4.83
CA ILE A 189 -1.84 -8.58 3.57
C ILE A 189 -2.29 -7.23 3.00
N LYS A 190 -3.61 -7.03 2.87
CA LYS A 190 -4.17 -5.77 2.36
C LYS A 190 -3.80 -4.56 3.23
N ALA A 191 -3.84 -4.70 4.56
CA ALA A 191 -3.47 -3.63 5.49
C ALA A 191 -1.99 -3.25 5.40
N ILE A 192 -1.09 -4.24 5.26
CA ILE A 192 0.35 -3.99 5.10
C ILE A 192 0.64 -3.34 3.74
N ILE A 193 0.02 -3.81 2.67
CA ILE A 193 0.16 -3.22 1.32
C ILE A 193 -0.34 -1.77 1.29
N MET A 194 -1.43 -1.49 1.99
CA MET A 194 -2.01 -0.14 2.07
C MET A 194 -1.04 0.88 2.68
N LEU A 195 -0.13 0.47 3.57
CA LEU A 195 0.92 1.32 4.12
C LEU A 195 2.19 1.37 3.28
N ALA A 196 2.45 0.33 2.51
CA ALA A 196 3.67 0.22 1.73
C ALA A 196 3.69 1.18 0.55
N ASN A 197 2.54 1.77 0.15
CA ASN A 197 2.35 2.58 -1.06
C ASN A 197 1.98 4.04 -0.78
#